data_AF-A0A4Y8PDN9-F1
#
_entry.id   AF-A0A4Y8PDN9-F1
#
_cell.length_a   1.000
_cell.length_b   1.000
_cell.length_c   1.000
_cell.angle_alpha   90.00
_cell.angle_beta   90.00
_cell.angle_gamma   90.00
#
_symmetry.space_group_name_H-M   'P 1'
#
loop_
_entity.id
_entity.type
_entity.pdbx_description
1 polymer ?
#
loop_
_entity_poly.entity_id
_entity_poly.type
_entity_poly.pdbx_seq_one_letter_code
_entity_poly.pdbx_strand_id
1 'polypeptide(L)' 'MQNKNDQTFLSPSISLDGELWVKDKAVVNCHFHGKIRVDGKLEILSGAVIEGEVYAQAIEIDAGATINGKIVIGKRNLNS' A
#
# COMPACT_ATOMS: atom_id res chain seq x y z
N MET A 1 -27.60 -3.33 -3.09
CA MET A 1 -26.58 -3.96 -3.96
C MET A 1 -25.24 -3.44 -3.49
N GLN A 2 -24.41 -4.28 -2.85
CA GLN A 2 -23.13 -3.85 -2.27
C GLN A 2 -22.02 -4.25 -3.25
N ASN A 3 -21.33 -3.26 -3.82
CA ASN A 3 -20.25 -3.50 -4.77
C ASN A 3 -19.10 -4.19 -4.04
N LYS A 4 -18.67 -5.35 -4.55
CA LYS A 4 -17.80 -6.30 -3.84
C LYS A 4 -16.30 -6.02 -4.04
N ASN A 5 -15.93 -4.83 -4.54
CA ASN A 5 -14.57 -4.49 -5.00
C ASN A 5 -14.18 -3.05 -4.63
N ASP A 6 -14.23 -2.67 -3.35
CA ASP A 6 -13.72 -1.38 -2.89
C ASP A 6 -12.18 -1.38 -2.92
N GLN A 7 -11.62 -1.11 -4.11
CA GLN A 7 -10.19 -0.94 -4.33
C GLN A 7 -9.86 0.55 -4.43
N THR A 8 -8.85 0.98 -3.67
CA THR A 8 -8.25 2.31 -3.82
C THR A 8 -7.13 2.26 -4.84
N PHE A 9 -7.14 3.17 -5.81
CA PHE A 9 -6.07 3.30 -6.81
C PHE A 9 -5.29 4.60 -6.61
N LEU A 10 -3.97 4.50 -6.49
CA LEU A 10 -3.06 5.64 -6.54
C LEU A 10 -2.29 5.61 -7.86
N SER A 11 -2.69 6.50 -8.77
CA SER A 11 -2.18 6.59 -10.13
C SER A 11 -0.77 7.20 -10.23
N PRO A 12 -0.03 6.97 -11.33
CA PRO A 12 1.33 7.50 -11.59
C PRO A 12 1.52 9.00 -11.37
N SER A 13 0.50 9.79 -11.61
CA SER A 13 0.59 11.25 -11.50
C SER A 13 0.51 11.77 -10.06
N ILE A 14 0.35 10.88 -9.07
CA ILE A 14 0.26 11.26 -7.66
C ILE A 14 1.66 11.34 -7.05
N SER A 15 1.92 12.44 -6.33
CA SER A 15 2.98 12.52 -5.32
C SER A 15 2.30 12.77 -3.98
N LEU A 16 2.56 11.92 -2.99
CA LEU A 16 1.90 11.98 -1.68
C LEU A 16 2.95 11.98 -0.57
N ASP A 17 2.87 12.98 0.31
CA ASP A 17 3.60 13.04 1.57
C ASP A 17 2.59 12.95 2.73
N GLY A 18 2.72 11.92 3.58
CA GLY A 18 1.87 11.73 4.75
C GLY A 18 1.48 10.28 5.03
N GLU A 19 0.25 10.09 5.51
CA GLU A 19 -0.27 8.78 5.91
C GLU A 19 -1.49 8.36 5.05
N LEU A 20 -1.51 7.10 4.63
CA LEU A 20 -2.61 6.47 3.90
C LEU A 20 -3.14 5.26 4.67
N TRP A 21 -4.45 5.28 4.95
CA TRP A 21 -5.18 4.16 5.54
C TRP A 21 -6.23 3.62 4.56
N VAL A 22 -6.09 2.34 4.21
CA VAL A 22 -7.05 1.63 3.34
C VAL A 22 -7.52 0.36 4.04
N LYS A 23 -8.83 0.15 4.06
CA LYS A 23 -9.43 -0.97 4.81
C LYS A 23 -9.24 -2.32 4.12
N ASP A 24 -9.44 -2.38 2.80
CA ASP A 24 -9.49 -3.65 2.09
C ASP A 24 -8.33 -3.80 1.11
N LYS A 25 -8.42 -3.21 -0.09
CA LYS A 25 -7.38 -3.33 -1.10
C LYS A 25 -6.92 -1.99 -1.65
N ALA A 26 -5.61 -1.85 -1.84
CA ALA A 26 -5.00 -0.72 -2.53
C ALA A 26 -4.09 -1.19 -3.68
N VAL A 27 -4.09 -0.43 -4.78
CA VAL A 27 -3.15 -0.55 -5.88
C VAL A 27 -2.38 0.76 -5.98
N VAL A 28 -1.06 0.68 -5.84
CA VAL A 28 -0.17 1.85 -5.74
C VAL A 28 0.80 1.86 -6.91
N ASN A 29 0.78 2.95 -7.66
CA ASN A 29 1.73 3.24 -8.71
C ASN A 29 2.05 4.73 -8.65
N CYS A 30 2.64 5.22 -7.56
CA CYS A 30 2.87 6.65 -7.36
C CYS A 30 4.17 6.89 -6.59
N HIS A 31 4.57 8.15 -6.45
CA HIS A 31 5.65 8.53 -5.54
C HIS A 31 5.06 8.81 -4.16
N PHE A 32 5.44 8.01 -3.17
CA PHE A 32 4.88 8.07 -1.82
C PHE A 32 6.00 8.25 -0.79
N HIS A 33 5.90 9.29 0.03
CA HIS A 33 6.76 9.52 1.18
C HIS A 33 5.92 9.46 2.46
N GLY A 34 6.25 8.56 3.40
CA GLY A 34 5.57 8.45 4.69
C GLY A 34 5.06 7.04 5.00
N LYS A 35 3.80 6.92 5.46
CA LYS A 35 3.24 5.65 5.96
C LYS A 35 2.04 5.15 5.17
N ILE A 36 2.14 3.92 4.67
CA ILE A 36 1.04 3.18 4.05
C ILE A 36 0.58 2.08 5.00
N ARG A 37 -0.72 2.03 5.29
CA ARG A 37 -1.34 0.92 6.01
C ARG A 37 -2.59 0.45 5.28
N VAL A 38 -2.54 -0.80 4.84
CA VAL A 38 -3.63 -1.48 4.16
C VAL A 38 -4.05 -2.69 5.00
N ASP A 39 -5.25 -2.66 5.58
CA ASP A 39 -5.67 -3.77 6.43
C ASP A 39 -5.95 -5.06 5.64
N GLY A 40 -5.99 -5.05 4.31
CA GLY A 40 -6.04 -6.23 3.44
C GLY A 40 -4.84 -6.34 2.49
N LYS A 41 -5.09 -6.34 1.17
CA LYS A 41 -4.06 -6.56 0.14
C LYS A 41 -3.53 -5.24 -0.42
N LEU A 42 -2.21 -5.09 -0.47
CA LEU A 42 -1.54 -4.01 -1.17
C LEU A 42 -0.85 -4.55 -2.43
N GLU A 43 -1.16 -3.97 -3.60
CA GLU A 43 -0.46 -4.21 -4.86
C GLU A 43 0.42 -2.99 -5.16
N ILE A 44 1.73 -3.19 -5.29
CA ILE A 44 2.71 -2.14 -5.60
C ILE A 44 3.19 -2.38 -7.03
N LEU A 45 2.77 -1.52 -7.95
CA LEU A 45 3.07 -1.65 -9.37
C LEU A 45 4.48 -1.16 -9.71
N SER A 46 4.98 -1.57 -10.87
CA SER A 46 6.37 -1.39 -11.30
C SER A 46 6.88 0.06 -11.35
N GLY A 47 6.00 1.05 -11.45
CA GLY A 47 6.37 2.48 -11.45
C GLY A 47 6.34 3.14 -10.07
N ALA A 48 5.96 2.41 -9.01
CA ALA A 48 5.88 2.97 -7.67
C ALA A 48 7.27 3.24 -7.08
N VAL A 49 7.39 4.38 -6.40
CA VAL A 49 8.54 4.72 -5.56
C VAL A 49 8.00 5.01 -4.17
N ILE A 50 8.38 4.21 -3.18
CA ILE A 50 7.91 4.33 -1.80
C ILE A 50 9.08 4.56 -0.87
N GLU A 51 9.04 5.66 -0.13
CA GLU A 51 9.97 6.00 0.93
C GLU A 51 9.23 6.01 2.27
N GLY A 52 9.51 5.06 3.16
CA GLY A 52 8.94 5.03 4.51
C GLY A 52 8.42 3.67 4.96
N GLU A 53 7.25 3.63 5.60
CA GLU A 53 6.75 2.43 6.27
C GLU A 53 5.49 1.86 5.62
N VAL A 54 5.50 0.57 5.32
CA VAL A 54 4.38 -0.14 4.69
C VAL A 54 3.92 -1.28 5.59
N TYR A 55 2.62 -1.30 5.90
CA TYR A 55 1.96 -2.34 6.67
C TYR A 55 0.81 -2.92 5.86
N ALA A 56 0.81 -4.23 5.60
CA ALA A 56 -0.33 -4.90 4.97
C ALA A 56 -0.48 -6.36 5.38
N GLN A 57 -1.68 -6.94 5.21
CA GLN A 57 -1.85 -8.39 5.43
C GLN A 57 -1.19 -9.22 4.34
N ALA A 58 -1.24 -8.73 3.10
CA ALA A 58 -0.59 -9.33 1.94
C ALA A 58 -0.06 -8.22 1.03
N ILE A 59 1.12 -8.46 0.43
CA ILE A 59 1.74 -7.54 -0.53
C ILE A 59 2.11 -8.31 -1.79
N GLU A 60 1.79 -7.73 -2.95
CA GLU A 60 2.32 -8.12 -4.26
C GLU A 60 3.13 -6.94 -4.81
N ILE A 61 4.32 -7.22 -5.31
CA ILE A 61 5.27 -6.20 -5.80
C ILE A 61 5.69 -6.59 -7.20
N ASP A 62 5.39 -5.72 -8.16
CA ASP A 62 5.80 -5.89 -9.54
C ASP A 62 7.29 -5.55 -9.71
N ALA A 63 7.94 -6.25 -10.64
CA ALA A 63 9.32 -5.95 -11.02
C ALA A 63 9.44 -4.50 -11.51
N GLY A 64 10.36 -3.74 -10.91
CA GLY A 64 10.59 -2.32 -11.21
C GLY A 64 10.20 -1.37 -10.08
N ALA A 65 9.32 -1.80 -9.17
CA ALA A 65 8.96 -0.99 -8.01
C ALA A 65 10.18 -0.75 -7.11
N THR A 66 10.34 0.49 -6.63
CA THR A 66 11.41 0.87 -5.69
C THR A 66 10.82 1.13 -4.32
N ILE A 67 11.29 0.42 -3.29
CA ILE A 67 10.87 0.65 -1.91
C ILE A 67 12.10 0.85 -1.04
N ASN A 68 12.19 2.01 -0.40
CA ASN A 68 13.20 2.36 0.58
C ASN A 68 12.54 2.54 1.95
N GLY A 69 12.66 1.54 2.80
CA GLY A 69 12.17 1.63 4.18
C GLY A 69 11.73 0.29 4.75
N LYS A 70 10.70 0.31 5.61
CA LYS A 70 10.27 -0.85 6.37
C LYS A 70 8.98 -1.42 5.79
N ILE A 71 9.00 -2.71 5.50
CA ILE A 71 7.80 -3.49 5.14
C ILE A 71 7.46 -4.45 6.28
N VAL A 72 6.20 -4.46 6.69
CA VAL A 72 5.64 -5.42 7.63
C VAL A 72 4.45 -6.11 6.99
N ILE A 73 4.55 -7.43 6.84
CA ILE A 73 3.51 -8.28 6.25
C ILE A 73 2.93 -9.18 7.34
N GLY A 74 1.60 -9.20 7.43
CA GLY A 74 0.87 -10.13 8.27
C GLY A 74 -0.24 -9.48 9.09
N LYS A 75 -1.08 -10.32 9.71
CA LYS A 75 -2.11 -9.85 10.63
C LYS A 75 -1.44 -9.32 11.89
N ARG A 76 -1.67 -8.04 12.20
CA ARG A 76 -1.37 -7.49 13.52
C ARG A 76 -2.36 -8.11 14.51
N ASN A 77 -1.98 -9.21 15.15
CA ASN A 77 -2.71 -9.74 16.30
C ASN A 77 -2.57 -8.73 17.44
N LEU A 78 -3.62 -7.95 17.67
CA LEU A 78 -3.72 -7.03 18.81
C LEU A 78 -4.29 -7.81 19.99
N ASN A 79 -3.50 -8.75 20.51
CA ASN A 79 -3.89 -9.58 21.64
C ASN A 79 -2.73 -9.57 22.63
N SER A 80 -2.73 -8.61 23.55
CA SER A 80 -1.99 -8.63 24.82
C SER A 80 -2.93 -8.13 25.90
#